data_AF-A0A938WXX8-F1
#
_entry.id   AF-A0A938WXX8-F1
#
_cell.length_a   1.000
_cell.length_b   1.000
_cell.length_c   1.000
_cell.angle_alpha   90.00
_cell.angle_beta   90.00
_cell.angle_gamma   90.00
#
_symmetry.space_group_name_H-M   'P 1'
#
loop_
_entity.id
_entity.type
_entity.pdbx_description
1 polymer ?
#
loop_
_entity_poly.entity_id
_entity_poly.type
_entity_poly.pdbx_seq_one_letter_code
_entity_poly.pdbx_strand_id
1 'polypeptide(L)'
;NFRDIYDSNKCDGDFYSCMTDKGYHYFYSDSVDASAAYLKNEHGKIIARCVIFNKVYEEGTNKIWRLAERQYSTNQDDVLKRALVNALIIGGYIDGYKQVGYDCHHSKSFVDIYGNSLEDKKFYIDCNLGTEDTLSYQDSFKWYDMEAGKAYNYEVNGYDYELDT
;
A
#
# COMPACT_ATOMS: atom_id res chain seq x y z
N ASN A 1 -0.88 -13.65 -1.39
CA ASN A 1 -1.85 -13.92 -0.31
C ASN A 1 -1.66 -12.85 0.76
N PHE A 2 -2.67 -12.01 1.01
CA PHE A 2 -2.60 -10.92 1.99
C PHE A 2 -2.60 -11.38 3.43
N ARG A 3 -3.14 -12.57 3.73
CA ARG A 3 -3.09 -13.12 5.09
C ARG A 3 -1.66 -13.42 5.53
N ASP A 4 -0.87 -14.05 4.67
CA ASP A 4 0.53 -14.43 4.98
C ASP A 4 1.39 -13.21 5.30
N ILE A 5 1.38 -12.26 4.37
CA ILE A 5 1.23 -10.83 4.64
C ILE A 5 1.40 -10.36 6.07
N TYR A 6 0.30 -10.49 6.81
CA TYR A 6 0.04 -9.90 8.13
C TYR A 6 0.02 -10.94 9.27
N ASP A 7 0.43 -12.19 9.02
CA ASP A 7 0.51 -13.26 10.01
C ASP A 7 1.88 -13.27 10.68
N SER A 8 1.95 -12.92 11.96
CA SER A 8 3.22 -12.87 12.71
C SER A 8 3.98 -14.21 12.69
N ASN A 9 3.29 -15.35 12.58
CA ASN A 9 3.93 -16.66 12.50
C ASN A 9 4.62 -16.89 11.14
N LYS A 10 4.29 -16.11 10.11
CA LYS A 10 4.96 -16.15 8.80
C LYS A 10 6.09 -15.13 8.70
N CYS A 11 6.11 -14.15 9.59
CA CYS A 11 7.09 -13.07 9.63
C CYS A 11 8.35 -13.49 10.40
N ASP A 12 9.49 -12.93 10.01
CA ASP A 12 10.74 -13.02 10.78
C ASP A 12 10.87 -11.76 11.65
N GLY A 13 10.64 -11.88 12.96
CA GLY A 13 10.65 -10.75 13.87
C GLY A 13 9.45 -9.80 13.76
N ASP A 14 9.59 -8.59 14.29
CA ASP A 14 8.53 -7.57 14.32
C ASP A 14 8.65 -6.60 13.12
N PHE A 15 7.50 -6.32 12.52
CA PHE A 15 7.32 -5.38 11.41
C PHE A 15 6.77 -4.02 11.86
N TYR A 16 6.43 -3.84 13.15
CA TYR A 16 5.88 -2.61 13.72
C TYR A 16 4.65 -2.09 12.97
N SER A 17 3.80 -3.01 12.54
CA SER A 17 2.62 -2.73 11.71
C SER A 17 1.36 -2.95 12.54
N CYS A 18 0.50 -1.93 12.59
CA CYS A 18 -0.81 -1.99 13.24
C CYS A 18 -1.74 -3.07 12.67
N MET A 19 -1.49 -3.51 11.43
CA MET A 19 -2.28 -4.52 10.71
C MET A 19 -1.94 -5.98 11.09
N THR A 20 -0.81 -6.24 11.76
CA THR A 20 -0.36 -7.62 12.04
C THR A 20 -1.34 -8.31 12.99
N ASP A 21 -1.77 -9.51 12.62
CA ASP A 21 -2.73 -10.38 13.34
C ASP A 21 -4.11 -9.74 13.64
N LYS A 22 -4.47 -8.63 12.98
CA LYS A 22 -5.77 -7.96 13.18
C LYS A 22 -6.91 -8.48 12.32
N GLY A 23 -6.61 -9.27 11.28
CA GLY A 23 -7.63 -9.77 10.35
C GLY A 23 -8.06 -8.76 9.29
N TYR A 24 -7.52 -7.53 9.28
CA TYR A 24 -7.86 -6.46 8.34
C TYR A 24 -7.34 -6.67 6.91
N HIS A 25 -6.78 -7.84 6.61
CA HIS A 25 -6.27 -8.20 5.29
C HIS A 25 -7.39 -8.37 4.25
N TYR A 26 -8.64 -8.60 4.70
CA TYR A 26 -9.81 -8.72 3.81
C TYR A 26 -10.05 -7.45 3.01
N PHE A 27 -9.74 -6.28 3.57
CA PHE A 27 -9.79 -5.02 2.85
C PHE A 27 -9.06 -5.10 1.49
N TYR A 28 -7.83 -5.63 1.49
CA TYR A 28 -7.02 -5.72 0.28
C TYR A 28 -7.42 -6.86 -0.65
N SER A 29 -8.12 -7.88 -0.15
CA SER A 29 -8.60 -8.98 -1.00
C SER A 29 -9.95 -8.69 -1.64
N ASP A 30 -10.79 -7.91 -0.96
CA ASP A 30 -12.22 -7.83 -1.28
C ASP A 30 -12.63 -6.42 -1.74
N SER A 31 -11.98 -5.37 -1.23
CA SER A 31 -12.42 -3.98 -1.42
C SER A 31 -11.60 -3.20 -2.45
N VAL A 32 -10.41 -3.66 -2.85
CA VAL A 32 -9.52 -2.94 -3.79
C VAL A 32 -8.83 -3.90 -4.77
N ASP A 33 -8.46 -3.39 -5.95
CA ASP A 33 -7.62 -4.12 -6.91
C ASP A 33 -6.14 -4.03 -6.50
N ALA A 34 -5.72 -4.97 -5.65
CA ALA A 34 -4.37 -4.98 -5.07
C ALA A 34 -3.68 -6.34 -5.15
N SER A 35 -2.37 -6.34 -4.91
CA SER A 35 -1.54 -7.54 -4.77
C SER A 35 -0.59 -7.45 -3.59
N ALA A 36 -0.30 -8.59 -2.99
CA ALA A 36 0.66 -8.70 -1.89
C ALA A 36 2.05 -9.06 -2.44
N ALA A 37 3.08 -8.31 -2.05
CA ALA A 37 4.47 -8.59 -2.38
C ALA A 37 5.32 -8.77 -1.12
N TYR A 38 6.31 -9.67 -1.17
CA TYR A 38 7.18 -9.94 -0.03
C TYR A 38 8.49 -10.63 -0.43
N LEU A 39 9.51 -10.46 0.40
CA LEU A 39 10.76 -11.23 0.37
C LEU A 39 10.78 -12.26 1.50
N LYS A 40 11.42 -13.41 1.27
CA LYS A 40 11.61 -14.47 2.27
C LYS A 40 13.09 -14.72 2.53
N ASN A 41 13.42 -15.07 3.77
CA ASN A 41 14.73 -15.62 4.13
C ASN A 41 14.86 -17.10 3.76
N GLU A 42 16.03 -17.68 4.03
CA GLU A 42 16.33 -19.10 3.80
C GLU A 42 15.44 -20.07 4.60
N HIS A 43 14.86 -19.62 5.72
CA HIS A 43 13.91 -20.38 6.52
C HIS A 43 12.46 -20.25 6.02
N GLY A 44 12.24 -19.56 4.89
CA GLY A 44 10.93 -19.35 4.29
C GLY A 44 10.06 -18.31 5.02
N LYS A 45 10.62 -17.56 5.98
CA LYS A 45 9.93 -16.50 6.72
C LYS A 45 9.99 -15.18 5.95
N ILE A 46 8.91 -14.41 6.01
CA ILE A 46 8.82 -13.09 5.38
C ILE A 46 9.72 -12.11 6.14
N ILE A 47 10.60 -11.41 5.41
CA ILE A 47 11.55 -10.41 5.95
C ILE A 47 11.30 -8.98 5.44
N ALA A 48 10.52 -8.84 4.37
CA ALA A 48 10.02 -7.57 3.88
C ALA A 48 8.68 -7.79 3.17
N ARG A 49 7.76 -6.83 3.26
CA ARG A 49 6.44 -6.90 2.61
C ARG A 49 5.92 -5.54 2.20
N CYS A 50 5.06 -5.51 1.19
CA CYS A 50 4.23 -4.35 0.84
C CYS A 50 2.95 -4.77 0.12
N VAL A 51 2.03 -3.83 0.02
CA VAL A 51 0.85 -3.91 -0.88
C VAL A 51 1.18 -3.18 -2.17
N ILE A 52 0.70 -3.70 -3.29
CA ILE A 52 0.73 -3.04 -4.60
C ILE A 52 -0.71 -2.78 -5.00
N PHE A 53 -1.06 -1.52 -5.25
CA PHE A 53 -2.32 -1.18 -5.91
C PHE A 53 -2.13 -1.36 -7.41
N ASN A 54 -2.92 -2.24 -8.02
CA ASN A 54 -2.74 -2.64 -9.43
C ASN A 54 -3.29 -1.60 -10.40
N LYS A 55 -4.26 -0.80 -9.97
CA LYS A 55 -4.90 0.26 -10.74
C LYS A 55 -5.04 1.52 -9.91
N VAL A 56 -4.05 2.40 -10.04
CA VAL A 56 -4.08 3.75 -9.49
C VAL A 56 -4.29 4.73 -10.64
N TYR A 57 -5.37 5.50 -10.60
CA TYR A 57 -5.72 6.45 -11.65
C TYR A 57 -5.17 7.84 -11.31
N GLU A 58 -4.51 8.48 -12.27
CA GLU A 58 -4.07 9.86 -12.16
C GLU A 58 -5.18 10.81 -12.61
N GLU A 59 -5.67 11.65 -11.69
CA GLU A 59 -6.78 12.58 -11.94
C GLU A 59 -6.47 13.53 -13.11
N GLY A 60 -7.47 13.75 -13.97
CA GLY A 60 -7.33 14.61 -15.15
C GLY A 60 -6.53 13.99 -16.30
N THR A 61 -6.16 12.71 -16.21
CA THR A 61 -5.44 11.99 -17.26
C THR A 61 -6.04 10.60 -17.51
N ASN A 62 -5.57 9.92 -18.57
CA ASN A 62 -5.87 8.50 -18.81
C ASN A 62 -4.77 7.57 -18.27
N LYS A 63 -3.85 8.08 -17.44
CA LYS A 63 -2.72 7.30 -16.95
C LYS A 63 -3.14 6.44 -15.76
N ILE A 64 -2.82 5.15 -15.86
CA ILE A 64 -3.02 4.16 -14.80
C ILE A 64 -1.64 3.66 -14.37
N TRP A 65 -1.43 3.60 -13.06
CA TRP A 65 -0.19 3.23 -12.42
C TRP A 65 -0.37 1.97 -11.57
N ARG A 66 0.69 1.16 -11.46
CA ARG A 66 0.86 0.16 -10.41
C ARG A 66 1.78 0.74 -9.33
N LEU A 67 1.24 1.07 -8.17
CA LEU A 67 2.01 1.72 -7.10
C LEU A 67 2.20 0.78 -5.90
N ALA A 68 3.43 0.58 -5.47
CA ALA A 68 3.72 -0.05 -4.19
C ALA A 68 3.52 0.94 -3.03
N GLU A 69 2.70 0.56 -2.05
CA GLU A 69 2.52 1.32 -0.82
C GLU A 69 3.71 1.13 0.14
N ARG A 70 3.57 1.60 1.39
CA ARG A 70 4.63 1.57 2.40
C ARG A 70 5.19 0.16 2.57
N GLN A 71 6.51 0.09 2.63
CA GLN A 71 7.23 -1.16 2.80
C GLN A 71 7.54 -1.39 4.29
N TYR A 72 7.24 -2.59 4.76
CA TYR A 72 7.57 -3.05 6.10
C TYR A 72 8.68 -4.08 6.01
N SER A 73 9.59 -4.09 6.99
CA SER A 73 10.73 -5.01 7.04
C SER A 73 11.13 -5.32 8.48
N THR A 74 11.83 -6.43 8.67
CA THR A 74 12.16 -6.95 9.99
C THR A 74 12.97 -5.91 10.73
N ASN A 75 12.55 -5.56 11.94
CA ASN A 75 13.20 -4.50 12.74
C ASN A 75 13.27 -3.14 12.02
N GLN A 76 12.36 -2.89 11.07
CA GLN A 76 12.29 -1.68 10.24
C GLN A 76 13.53 -1.43 9.36
N ASP A 77 14.30 -2.47 9.02
CA ASP A 77 15.50 -2.36 8.18
C ASP A 77 15.20 -1.76 6.78
N ASP A 78 15.70 -0.55 6.53
CA ASP A 78 15.53 0.15 5.25
C ASP A 78 16.27 -0.50 4.08
N VAL A 79 17.32 -1.28 4.33
CA VAL A 79 18.01 -2.05 3.29
C VAL A 79 17.08 -3.13 2.75
N LEU A 80 16.35 -3.82 3.63
CA LEU A 80 15.36 -4.83 3.23
C LEU A 80 14.17 -4.20 2.49
N LYS A 81 13.68 -3.03 2.93
CA LYS A 81 12.64 -2.28 2.21
C LYS A 81 13.09 -1.92 0.79
N ARG A 82 14.32 -1.39 0.65
CA ARG A 82 14.92 -1.07 -0.66
C ARG A 82 15.13 -2.31 -1.52
N ALA A 83 15.56 -3.42 -0.92
CA ALA A 83 15.72 -4.69 -1.65
C ALA A 83 14.39 -5.18 -2.22
N LEU A 84 13.29 -5.08 -1.46
CA LEU A 84 11.95 -5.41 -1.94
C LEU A 84 11.54 -4.52 -3.12
N VAL A 85 11.67 -3.20 -2.98
CA VAL A 85 11.35 -2.25 -4.06
C VAL A 85 12.18 -2.54 -5.31
N ASN A 86 13.49 -2.74 -5.18
CA ASN A 86 14.37 -3.05 -6.30
C ASN A 86 13.94 -4.34 -7.02
N ALA A 87 13.58 -5.38 -6.28
CA ALA A 87 13.10 -6.63 -6.86
C ALA A 87 11.80 -6.43 -7.66
N LEU A 88 10.89 -5.58 -7.16
CA LEU A 88 9.65 -5.23 -7.85
C LEU A 88 9.89 -4.44 -9.14
N ILE A 89 10.83 -3.49 -9.12
CA ILE A 89 11.22 -2.70 -10.30
C ILE A 89 11.85 -3.61 -11.36
N ILE A 90 12.86 -4.40 -10.98
CA ILE A 90 13.55 -5.32 -11.90
C ILE A 90 12.57 -6.33 -12.51
N GLY A 91 11.62 -6.80 -11.72
CA GLY A 91 10.57 -7.71 -12.18
C GLY A 91 9.48 -7.05 -13.04
N GLY A 92 9.47 -5.73 -13.19
CA GLY A 92 8.45 -4.99 -13.95
C GLY A 92 7.07 -5.03 -13.31
N TYR A 93 6.99 -5.23 -11.99
CA TYR A 93 5.72 -5.38 -11.26
C TYR A 93 5.07 -4.05 -10.89
N ILE A 94 5.86 -2.98 -10.79
CA ILE A 94 5.40 -1.65 -10.36
C ILE A 94 5.89 -0.55 -11.29
N ASP A 95 5.17 0.56 -11.30
CA ASP A 95 5.48 1.79 -12.05
C ASP A 95 5.92 2.94 -11.12
N GLY A 96 5.68 2.79 -9.81
CA GLY A 96 6.14 3.68 -8.76
C GLY A 96 5.97 3.07 -7.37
N TYR A 97 6.49 3.75 -6.35
CA TYR A 97 6.44 3.29 -4.97
C TYR A 97 6.46 4.45 -3.98
N LYS A 98 5.90 4.23 -2.78
CA LYS A 98 6.04 5.17 -1.66
C LYS A 98 7.49 5.19 -1.20
N GLN A 99 8.09 6.38 -1.12
CA GLN A 99 9.51 6.55 -0.87
C GLN A 99 9.94 5.90 0.46
N VAL A 100 10.98 5.07 0.41
CA VAL A 100 11.52 4.38 1.59
C VAL A 100 12.03 5.40 2.61
N GLY A 101 11.63 5.23 3.87
CA GLY A 101 12.01 6.11 4.99
C GLY A 101 10.97 7.17 5.33
N TYR A 102 9.93 7.35 4.51
CA TYR A 102 8.77 8.17 4.85
C TYR A 102 7.75 7.37 5.67
N ASP A 103 7.09 8.06 6.60
CA ASP A 103 6.10 7.50 7.53
C ASP A 103 4.65 7.60 7.00
N CYS A 104 3.70 7.24 7.86
CA CYS A 104 2.26 7.24 7.56
C CYS A 104 1.67 8.64 7.35
N HIS A 105 2.39 9.71 7.71
CA HIS A 105 1.88 11.09 7.61
C HIS A 105 2.02 11.70 6.21
N HIS A 106 2.73 11.02 5.30
CA HIS A 106 3.00 11.51 3.96
C HIS A 106 2.23 10.69 2.92
N SER A 107 0.93 10.94 2.73
CA SER A 107 0.08 10.18 1.79
C SER A 107 0.48 10.33 0.32
N LYS A 108 1.21 11.41 -0.02
CA LYS A 108 1.59 11.77 -1.39
C LYS A 108 3.02 11.44 -1.77
N SER A 109 3.84 10.88 -0.87
CA SER A 109 5.28 10.65 -1.09
C SER A 109 5.60 9.47 -2.03
N PHE A 110 4.95 9.43 -3.19
CA PHE A 110 5.25 8.49 -4.27
C PHE A 110 6.35 9.04 -5.18
N VAL A 111 7.17 8.12 -5.68
CA VAL A 111 8.11 8.36 -6.78
C VAL A 111 7.88 7.32 -7.87
N ASP A 112 8.22 7.66 -9.11
CA ASP A 112 8.27 6.66 -10.19
C ASP A 112 9.50 5.75 -10.05
N ILE A 113 9.59 4.70 -10.87
CA ILE A 113 10.74 3.77 -10.87
C ILE A 113 12.09 4.41 -11.23
N TYR A 114 12.10 5.66 -11.73
CA TYR A 114 13.32 6.42 -12.01
C TYR A 114 13.67 7.39 -10.87
N GLY A 115 12.85 7.44 -9.82
CA GLY A 115 13.03 8.32 -8.67
C GLY A 115 12.48 9.73 -8.86
N ASN A 116 11.69 10.00 -9.91
CA ASN A 116 11.04 11.29 -10.08
C ASN A 116 9.86 11.40 -9.12
N SER A 117 9.72 12.55 -8.45
CA SER A 117 8.61 12.80 -7.53
C SER A 117 7.26 12.77 -8.26
N LEU A 118 6.27 12.15 -7.61
CA LEU A 118 4.88 12.12 -8.01
C LEU A 118 3.98 12.86 -7.02
N GLU A 119 4.56 13.62 -6.07
CA GLU A 119 3.83 14.24 -4.96
C GLU A 119 2.79 15.28 -5.40
N ASP A 120 3.04 15.98 -6.50
CA ASP A 120 2.11 16.96 -7.07
C ASP A 120 0.92 16.29 -7.78
N LYS A 121 0.94 14.97 -7.96
CA LYS A 121 -0.12 14.22 -8.63
C LYS A 121 -1.24 13.87 -7.65
N LYS A 122 -2.44 13.90 -8.19
CA LYS A 122 -3.66 13.47 -7.51
C LYS A 122 -4.04 12.09 -8.03
N PHE A 123 -4.17 11.15 -7.10
CA PHE A 123 -4.44 9.77 -7.41
C PHE A 123 -5.71 9.29 -6.70
N TYR A 124 -6.39 8.34 -7.34
CA TYR A 124 -7.47 7.58 -6.73
C TYR A 124 -7.38 6.10 -7.11
N ILE A 125 -8.00 5.27 -6.29
CA ILE A 125 -8.24 3.85 -6.57
C ILE A 125 -9.74 3.58 -6.51
N ASP A 126 -10.18 2.58 -7.26
CA ASP A 126 -11.50 2.00 -7.04
C ASP A 126 -11.49 1.31 -5.67
N CYS A 127 -12.47 1.63 -4.83
CA CYS A 127 -12.60 1.08 -3.49
C CYS A 127 -14.07 0.77 -3.22
N ASN A 128 -14.38 -0.49 -2.97
CA ASN A 128 -15.73 -0.93 -2.67
C ASN A 128 -15.82 -1.32 -1.20
N LEU A 129 -16.31 -0.39 -0.39
CA LEU A 129 -16.63 -0.63 1.02
C LEU A 129 -18.12 -0.42 1.26
N GLY A 130 -18.76 -1.44 1.81
CA GLY A 130 -20.05 -1.34 2.47
C GLY A 130 -19.94 -0.67 3.83
N THR A 131 -21.09 -0.23 4.36
CA THR A 131 -21.19 0.49 5.65
C THR A 131 -20.78 -0.34 6.87
N GLU A 132 -20.71 -1.67 6.73
CA GLU A 132 -20.32 -2.61 7.80
C GLU A 132 -18.95 -3.24 7.55
N ASP A 133 -18.25 -2.84 6.48
CA ASP A 133 -16.98 -3.45 6.10
C ASP A 133 -15.84 -3.05 7.04
N THR A 134 -14.89 -3.97 7.19
CA THR A 134 -13.71 -3.74 8.02
C THR A 134 -12.74 -2.80 7.32
N LEU A 135 -12.53 -1.63 7.91
CA LEU A 135 -11.58 -0.63 7.41
C LEU A 135 -10.14 -1.11 7.66
N SER A 136 -9.25 -0.88 6.71
CA SER A 136 -7.81 -1.05 6.87
C SER A 136 -7.18 0.29 7.22
N TYR A 137 -6.15 0.25 8.06
CA TYR A 137 -5.18 1.34 8.16
C TYR A 137 -4.50 1.52 6.81
N GLN A 138 -4.81 2.61 6.11
CA GLN A 138 -4.17 2.94 4.84
C GLN A 138 -3.16 4.06 5.01
N ASP A 139 -2.00 3.92 4.37
CA ASP A 139 -0.96 4.95 4.44
C ASP A 139 -1.15 6.03 3.38
N SER A 140 -1.85 5.73 2.29
CA SER A 140 -1.88 6.60 1.10
C SER A 140 -3.28 6.98 0.64
N PHE A 141 -4.18 6.03 0.39
CA PHE A 141 -5.53 6.32 -0.12
C PHE A 141 -6.56 6.43 1.02
N LYS A 142 -6.40 7.48 1.83
CA LYS A 142 -7.13 7.63 3.09
C LYS A 142 -8.53 8.21 2.93
N TRP A 143 -8.76 9.07 1.95
CA TRP A 143 -10.03 9.78 1.83
C TRP A 143 -11.00 8.96 0.99
N TYR A 144 -11.97 8.30 1.63
CA TYR A 144 -12.95 7.45 0.95
C TYR A 144 -14.26 8.20 0.69
N ASP A 145 -14.72 8.11 -0.55
CA ASP A 145 -16.02 8.59 -1.04
C ASP A 145 -16.85 7.36 -1.40
N MET A 146 -17.87 7.09 -0.58
CA MET A 146 -18.73 5.93 -0.69
C MET A 146 -19.70 6.05 -1.85
N GLU A 147 -20.16 7.26 -2.18
CA GLU A 147 -21.03 7.49 -3.33
C GLU A 147 -20.28 7.21 -4.64
N ALA A 148 -19.02 7.64 -4.72
CA ALA A 148 -18.18 7.40 -5.88
C ALA A 148 -17.55 6.00 -5.92
N GLY A 149 -17.48 5.30 -4.77
CA GLY A 149 -16.75 4.03 -4.62
C GLY A 149 -15.25 4.20 -4.86
N LYS A 150 -14.66 5.27 -4.30
CA LYS A 150 -13.27 5.68 -4.57
C LYS A 150 -12.54 6.10 -3.32
N ALA A 151 -11.26 5.72 -3.24
CA ALA A 151 -10.36 6.22 -2.23
C ALA A 151 -9.26 7.08 -2.86
N TYR A 152 -9.03 8.27 -2.32
CA TYR A 152 -8.13 9.30 -2.85
C TYR A 152 -6.87 9.41 -1.99
N ASN A 153 -5.75 9.84 -2.58
CA ASN A 153 -4.51 10.14 -1.84
C ASN A 153 -4.37 11.61 -1.40
N TYR A 154 -5.45 12.39 -1.57
CA TYR A 154 -5.59 13.78 -1.18
C TYR A 154 -6.99 14.00 -0.64
N GLU A 155 -7.13 15.02 0.21
CA GLU A 155 -8.43 15.44 0.71
C GLU A 155 -9.31 15.95 -0.45
N VAL A 156 -10.49 15.33 -0.59
CA VAL A 156 -11.55 15.74 -1.52
C VAL A 156 -12.69 16.35 -0.71
N ASN A 157 -13.40 17.34 -1.26
CA ASN A 157 -14.62 17.82 -0.58
C ASN A 157 -15.71 16.73 -0.68
N GLY A 158 -16.30 16.35 0.45
CA GLY A 158 -17.38 15.36 0.48
C GLY A 158 -16.94 13.91 0.65
N TYR A 159 -15.71 13.66 1.12
CA TYR A 159 -15.34 12.31 1.59
C TYR A 159 -16.16 11.93 2.83
N ASP A 160 -16.58 10.67 2.90
CA ASP A 160 -17.37 10.14 4.01
C ASP A 160 -16.49 9.72 5.19
N TYR A 161 -15.32 9.14 4.91
CA TYR A 161 -14.44 8.55 5.92
C TYR A 161 -12.96 8.77 5.61
N GLU A 162 -12.17 8.98 6.66
CA GLU A 162 -10.72 8.88 6.60
C GLU A 162 -10.30 7.48 7.09
N LEU A 163 -9.69 6.67 6.20
CA LEU A 163 -9.26 5.29 6.46
C LEU A 163 -7.97 5.21 7.32
N ASP A 164 -7.68 6.23 8.13
CA ASP A 164 -6.45 6.36 8.96
C ASP A 164 -6.70 6.09 10.46
N THR A 165 -7.84 5.50 10.82
CA THR A 165 -8.29 5.32 12.22
C THR A 165 -8.26 3.89 12.73
#